data_AF-A0A380BER4-F1
#
_entry.id   AF-A0A380BER4-F1
#
_cell.length_a   1.000
_cell.length_b   1.000
_cell.length_c   1.000
_cell.angle_alpha   90.00
_cell.angle_beta   90.00
_cell.angle_gamma   90.00
#
_symmetry.space_group_name_H-M   'P 1'
#
loop_
_entity.id
_entity.type
_entity.pdbx_description
1 polymer ?
#
loop_
_entity_poly.entity_id
_entity_poly.type
_entity_poly.pdbx_seq_one_letter_code
_entity_poly.pdbx_strand_id
1 'polypeptide(L)'
;MLTNQGSRTISRCAQNSPRLGRQLLTGIQMNFDNLKSILVLDDDHEINLINNDWLVTKGFNSDDHNWLSKEQFDAVFISTSEHSNNISVYAFETFERTYTSTGLTKRLNAEFELNWESFDRFQSSTDILFLYVVPKNLSWFFYANRDWWQFAKRN
;
A
#
# COMPACT_ATOMS: atom_id res chain seq x y z
N MET A 1 -60.11 -21.55 -11.31
CA MET A 1 -59.30 -22.51 -12.10
C MET A 1 -57.91 -21.93 -12.28
N LEU A 2 -56.90 -22.71 -11.85
CA LEU A 2 -55.47 -22.79 -12.24
C LEU A 2 -55.18 -22.17 -13.64
N THR A 3 -54.05 -21.54 -14.03
CA THR A 3 -52.60 -21.66 -13.75
C THR A 3 -51.90 -20.58 -14.63
N ASN A 4 -50.91 -19.78 -14.21
CA ASN A 4 -49.44 -20.02 -14.09
C ASN A 4 -48.60 -19.43 -15.26
N GLN A 5 -47.57 -18.64 -14.89
CA GLN A 5 -46.23 -18.40 -15.49
C GLN A 5 -45.99 -17.34 -16.60
N GLY A 6 -45.12 -16.36 -16.27
CA GLY A 6 -43.72 -16.39 -16.74
C GLY A 6 -43.22 -15.31 -17.73
N SER A 7 -42.05 -14.74 -17.39
CA SER A 7 -41.00 -14.10 -18.24
C SER A 7 -41.15 -12.62 -18.67
N ARG A 8 -40.30 -11.70 -18.16
CA ARG A 8 -38.96 -11.22 -18.67
C ARG A 8 -39.12 -10.37 -19.96
N THR A 9 -38.67 -9.10 -20.11
CA THR A 9 -37.27 -8.62 -20.07
C THR A 9 -37.17 -7.07 -20.23
N ILE A 10 -36.36 -6.45 -19.36
CA ILE A 10 -35.37 -5.35 -19.50
C ILE A 10 -35.25 -4.53 -20.80
N SER A 11 -35.18 -3.19 -20.68
CA SER A 11 -34.22 -2.25 -21.32
C SER A 11 -34.77 -0.81 -21.21
N ARG A 12 -34.08 0.27 -20.84
CA ARG A 12 -32.65 0.65 -20.77
C ARG A 12 -32.59 1.76 -19.70
N CYS A 13 -31.80 1.58 -18.64
CA CYS A 13 -31.35 2.71 -17.85
C CYS A 13 -29.98 3.15 -18.36
N ALA A 14 -29.82 4.47 -18.40
CA ALA A 14 -28.69 5.23 -18.86
C ALA A 14 -27.33 4.64 -18.48
N GLN A 15 -26.44 4.59 -19.47
CA GLN A 15 -25.00 4.46 -19.26
C GLN A 15 -24.50 5.70 -18.51
N ASN A 16 -23.95 5.51 -17.31
CA ASN A 16 -23.16 6.50 -16.59
C ASN A 16 -21.85 5.85 -16.10
N SER A 17 -20.74 6.56 -16.38
CA SER A 17 -19.45 6.56 -15.64
C SER A 17 -18.40 5.46 -15.94
N PRO A 18 -17.09 5.67 -15.65
CA PRO A 18 -16.17 6.56 -16.38
C PRO A 18 -14.82 5.88 -16.76
N ARG A 19 -14.12 6.44 -17.77
CA ARG A 19 -12.78 6.01 -18.24
C ARG A 19 -11.61 6.52 -17.36
N LEU A 20 -11.53 6.13 -16.08
CA LEU A 20 -10.41 6.51 -15.20
C LEU A 20 -9.73 5.36 -14.46
N GLY A 21 -10.16 4.11 -14.65
CA GLY A 21 -9.65 2.96 -13.85
C GLY A 21 -8.48 2.16 -14.43
N ARG A 22 -7.88 2.53 -15.57
CA ARG A 22 -6.93 1.63 -16.28
C ARG A 22 -5.45 2.02 -16.26
N GLN A 23 -5.10 3.23 -15.85
CA GLN A 23 -3.68 3.68 -15.83
C GLN A 23 -3.00 3.54 -14.46
N LEU A 24 -3.73 3.65 -13.34
CA LEU A 24 -3.16 3.50 -11.99
C LEU A 24 -2.68 2.07 -11.70
N LEU A 25 -3.34 1.06 -12.28
CA LEU A 25 -3.01 -0.35 -12.05
C LEU A 25 -1.63 -0.74 -12.59
N THR A 26 -1.12 -0.10 -13.64
CA THR A 26 0.14 -0.52 -14.27
C THR A 26 1.38 -0.08 -13.50
N GLY A 27 1.34 1.09 -12.85
CA GLY A 27 2.51 1.61 -12.13
C GLY A 27 2.80 0.82 -10.84
N ILE A 28 1.75 0.51 -10.09
CA ILE A 28 1.87 -0.15 -8.78
C ILE A 28 2.13 -1.65 -8.95
N GLN A 29 1.48 -2.28 -9.94
CA GLN A 29 1.79 -3.66 -10.32
C GLN A 29 3.26 -3.82 -10.74
N MET A 30 3.79 -2.86 -11.52
CA MET A 30 5.19 -2.86 -11.94
C MET A 30 6.16 -2.68 -10.75
N ASN A 31 5.83 -1.83 -9.78
CA ASN A 31 6.63 -1.67 -8.57
C ASN A 31 6.64 -2.94 -7.72
N PHE A 32 5.49 -3.62 -7.59
CA PHE A 32 5.37 -4.87 -6.86
C PHE A 32 6.20 -6.00 -7.48
N ASP A 33 6.12 -6.19 -8.80
CA ASP A 33 6.90 -7.23 -9.47
C ASP A 33 8.40 -6.93 -9.43
N ASN A 34 8.80 -5.66 -9.47
CA ASN A 34 10.19 -5.25 -9.27
C ASN A 34 10.67 -5.47 -7.83
N LEU A 35 9.82 -5.35 -6.81
CA LEU A 35 10.20 -5.63 -5.42
C LEU A 35 10.55 -7.09 -5.18
N LYS A 36 9.95 -8.04 -5.92
CA LYS A 36 10.34 -9.46 -5.87
C LYS A 36 11.78 -9.70 -6.33
N SER A 37 12.36 -8.77 -7.08
CA SER A 37 13.79 -8.83 -7.45
C SER A 37 14.72 -8.29 -6.37
N ILE A 38 14.17 -7.66 -5.32
CA ILE A 38 14.90 -7.05 -4.20
C ILE A 38 14.68 -7.85 -2.90
N LEU A 39 13.49 -8.43 -2.71
CA LEU A 39 13.01 -9.05 -1.48
C LEU A 39 12.54 -10.48 -1.69
N VAL A 40 12.83 -11.34 -0.71
CA VAL A 40 12.13 -12.61 -0.53
C VAL A 40 10.85 -12.32 0.23
N LEU A 41 9.71 -12.43 -0.45
CA LEU A 41 8.37 -12.13 0.08
C LEU A 41 7.66 -13.36 0.68
N ASP A 42 8.35 -14.51 0.77
CA ASP A 42 7.73 -15.80 1.17
C ASP A 42 7.55 -15.93 2.69
N ASP A 43 8.14 -15.02 3.47
CA ASP A 43 8.00 -14.96 4.92
C ASP A 43 7.68 -13.50 5.30
N ASP A 44 6.40 -13.15 5.35
CA ASP A 44 5.87 -11.82 5.73
C ASP A 44 6.21 -11.41 7.19
N HIS A 45 7.16 -12.10 7.83
CA HIS A 45 7.58 -11.91 9.21
C HIS A 45 8.77 -10.98 9.38
N GLU A 46 9.63 -10.76 8.37
CA GLU A 46 10.70 -9.75 8.32
C GLU A 46 11.10 -9.44 6.86
N ILE A 47 11.61 -8.23 6.54
CA ILE A 47 12.19 -7.98 5.22
C ILE A 47 13.47 -8.83 5.06
N ASN A 48 13.41 -9.78 4.13
CA ASN A 48 14.57 -10.54 3.69
C ASN A 48 15.09 -9.99 2.35
N LEU A 49 16.14 -9.19 2.42
CA LEU A 49 16.83 -8.66 1.24
C LEU A 49 17.57 -9.76 0.48
N ILE A 50 17.47 -9.75 -0.85
CA ILE A 50 18.20 -10.70 -1.72
C ILE A 50 19.71 -10.36 -1.77
N ASN A 51 20.07 -9.07 -1.68
CA ASN A 51 21.45 -8.57 -1.74
C ASN A 51 21.76 -7.60 -0.58
N ASN A 52 23.03 -7.54 -0.16
CA ASN A 52 23.51 -6.70 0.96
C ASN A 52 23.79 -5.23 0.61
N ASP A 53 23.37 -4.74 -0.56
CA ASP A 53 23.64 -3.37 -1.03
C ASP A 53 22.73 -2.30 -0.39
N TRP A 54 21.93 -2.71 0.59
CA TRP A 54 20.92 -1.88 1.24
C TRP A 54 21.26 -1.67 2.70
N LEU A 55 21.18 -0.42 3.14
CA LEU A 55 21.23 -0.07 4.55
C LEU A 55 19.82 -0.19 5.12
N VAL A 56 19.64 -1.06 6.11
CA VAL A 56 18.37 -1.28 6.80
C VAL A 56 18.39 -0.64 8.18
N THR A 57 17.42 0.22 8.43
CA THR A 57 17.07 0.73 9.76
C THR A 57 15.75 0.09 10.19
N LYS A 58 15.61 -0.24 11.47
CA LYS A 58 14.37 -0.80 12.01
C LYS A 58 14.00 -0.19 13.35
N GLY A 59 12.73 -0.21 13.69
CA GLY A 59 12.22 0.30 14.95
C GLY A 59 10.86 -0.29 15.30
N PHE A 60 10.41 -0.03 16.52
CA PHE A 60 9.04 -0.34 16.93
C PHE A 60 8.09 0.75 16.45
N ASN A 61 6.82 0.36 16.28
CA ASN A 61 5.77 1.32 15.97
C ASN A 61 5.63 2.35 17.10
N SER A 62 5.10 3.53 16.77
CA SER A 62 4.82 4.56 17.76
C SER A 62 3.72 4.12 18.72
N ASP A 63 3.76 4.66 19.95
CA ASP A 63 2.76 4.36 20.99
C ASP A 63 1.42 5.08 20.76
N ASP A 64 1.41 6.13 19.93
CA ASP A 64 0.30 7.07 19.73
C ASP A 64 -0.25 7.13 18.30
N HIS A 65 0.42 6.47 17.35
CA HIS A 65 0.04 6.34 15.94
C HIS A 65 0.16 4.88 15.51
N ASN A 66 -0.39 4.54 14.34
CA ASN A 66 -0.38 3.15 13.87
C ASN A 66 1.03 2.64 13.56
N TRP A 67 1.89 3.47 12.93
CA TRP A 67 3.26 3.06 12.61
C TRP A 67 4.31 4.05 13.09
N LEU A 68 4.23 5.31 12.65
CA LEU A 68 5.26 6.30 12.95
C LEU A 68 4.64 7.53 13.59
N SER A 69 5.27 8.03 14.65
CA SER A 69 5.07 9.40 15.11
C SER A 69 5.68 10.37 14.09
N LYS A 70 5.39 11.66 14.25
CA LYS A 70 5.98 12.69 13.39
C LYS A 70 7.51 12.69 13.45
N GLU A 71 8.08 12.56 14.63
CA GLU A 71 9.53 12.55 14.83
C GLU A 71 10.17 11.34 14.18
N GLN A 72 9.53 10.17 14.28
CA GLN A 72 10.01 8.95 13.62
C GLN A 72 9.89 9.06 12.10
N PHE A 73 8.77 9.60 11.60
CA PHE A 73 8.56 9.85 10.17
C PHE A 73 9.67 10.75 9.61
N ASP A 74 9.93 11.87 10.27
CA ASP A 74 10.99 12.79 9.88
C ASP A 74 12.35 12.05 9.92
N ALA A 75 12.68 11.33 11.00
CA ALA A 75 13.94 10.59 11.09
C ALA A 75 14.13 9.54 9.98
N VAL A 76 13.06 8.87 9.57
CA VAL A 76 13.07 7.84 8.52
C VAL A 76 13.20 8.47 7.13
N PHE A 77 12.39 9.49 6.83
CA PHE A 77 12.21 9.97 5.46
C PHE A 77 12.95 11.28 5.15
N ILE A 78 13.51 12.00 6.12
CA ILE A 78 14.14 13.32 5.90
C ILE A 78 15.23 13.31 4.82
N SER A 79 15.96 12.20 4.69
CA SER A 79 17.03 12.04 3.70
C SER A 79 16.55 11.64 2.29
N THR A 80 15.25 11.41 2.10
CA THR A 80 14.68 10.99 0.81
C THR A 80 14.33 12.18 -0.06
N SER A 81 14.50 12.02 -1.38
CA SER A 81 14.06 13.01 -2.36
C SER A 81 12.55 13.21 -2.33
N GLU A 82 11.80 12.15 -2.05
CA GLU A 82 10.35 12.18 -2.05
C GLU A 82 9.82 13.04 -0.93
N HIS A 83 10.42 12.97 0.26
CA HIS A 83 10.05 13.82 1.37
C HIS A 83 10.42 15.28 1.11
N SER A 84 11.65 15.53 0.67
CA SER A 84 12.14 16.90 0.44
C SER A 84 11.37 17.67 -0.65
N ASN A 85 10.76 16.94 -1.59
CA ASN A 85 10.07 17.53 -2.75
C ASN A 85 8.56 17.23 -2.76
N ASN A 86 7.99 16.65 -1.69
CA ASN A 86 6.60 16.19 -1.62
C ASN A 86 6.18 15.31 -2.81
N ILE A 87 7.06 14.41 -3.25
CA ILE A 87 6.78 13.52 -4.38
C ILE A 87 5.92 12.35 -3.90
N SER A 88 5.02 11.90 -4.77
CA SER A 88 4.15 10.78 -4.51
C SER A 88 4.90 9.46 -4.35
N VAL A 89 4.46 8.68 -3.37
CA VAL A 89 4.89 7.31 -3.08
C VAL A 89 3.69 6.37 -3.18
N TYR A 90 3.99 5.09 -3.38
CA TYR A 90 3.00 4.03 -3.51
C TYR A 90 2.98 3.17 -2.27
N ALA A 91 1.78 2.98 -1.71
CA ALA A 91 1.53 2.11 -0.57
C ALA A 91 0.66 0.92 -0.98
N PHE A 92 1.11 -0.29 -0.69
CA PHE A 92 0.37 -1.50 -1.08
C PHE A 92 0.65 -2.69 -0.15
N GLU A 93 -0.17 -3.72 -0.34
CA GLU A 93 -0.01 -5.04 0.28
C GLU A 93 0.36 -6.10 -0.76
N THR A 94 1.10 -7.10 -0.32
CA THR A 94 1.50 -8.25 -1.14
C THR A 94 0.37 -9.28 -1.28
N PHE A 95 -0.61 -9.25 -0.38
CA PHE A 95 -1.75 -10.18 -0.34
C PHE A 95 -3.10 -9.45 -0.47
N GLU A 96 -4.19 -10.21 -0.57
CA GLU A 96 -5.56 -9.67 -0.51
C GLU A 96 -6.21 -10.04 0.81
N ARG A 97 -7.04 -9.13 1.34
CA ARG A 97 -7.83 -9.34 2.54
C ARG A 97 -9.26 -9.59 2.18
N THR A 98 -9.86 -10.61 2.77
CA THR A 98 -11.31 -10.80 2.72
C THR A 98 -11.92 -10.45 4.06
N TYR A 99 -12.74 -9.39 4.09
CA TYR A 99 -13.41 -8.95 5.31
C TYR A 99 -14.56 -9.90 5.63
N THR A 100 -14.45 -10.67 6.71
CA THR A 100 -15.47 -11.66 7.12
C THR A 100 -16.86 -11.06 7.31
N SER A 101 -16.95 -9.81 7.78
CA SER A 101 -18.22 -9.11 8.00
C SER A 101 -18.96 -8.73 6.72
N THR A 102 -18.25 -8.50 5.61
CA THR A 102 -18.83 -8.00 4.35
C THR A 102 -18.65 -8.95 3.17
N GLY A 103 -17.77 -9.95 3.29
CA GLY A 103 -17.33 -10.81 2.19
C GLY A 103 -16.50 -10.09 1.13
N LEU A 104 -16.19 -8.80 1.32
CA LEU A 104 -15.44 -8.02 0.33
C LEU A 104 -13.96 -8.38 0.39
N THR A 105 -13.39 -8.66 -0.78
CA THR A 105 -11.95 -8.78 -0.95
C THR A 105 -11.36 -7.44 -1.36
N LYS A 106 -10.36 -6.96 -0.63
CA LYS A 106 -9.61 -5.73 -0.94
C LYS A 106 -8.12 -6.00 -0.84
N ARG A 107 -7.34 -5.31 -1.65
CA ARG A 107 -5.89 -5.17 -1.50
C ARG A 107 -5.59 -3.70 -1.29
N LEU A 108 -4.77 -3.37 -0.29
CA LEU A 108 -4.29 -2.00 -0.18
C LEU A 108 -3.57 -1.60 -1.46
N ASN A 109 -3.99 -0.47 -2.00
CA ASN A 109 -3.35 0.15 -3.13
C ASN A 109 -3.63 1.66 -3.09
N ALA A 110 -2.66 2.43 -2.62
CA ALA A 110 -2.77 3.85 -2.40
C ALA A 110 -1.55 4.59 -2.96
N GLU A 111 -1.76 5.86 -3.29
CA GLU A 111 -0.73 6.80 -3.70
C GLU A 111 -0.94 8.10 -2.94
N PHE A 112 0.13 8.66 -2.37
CA PHE A 112 0.08 9.91 -1.63
C PHE A 112 1.43 10.62 -1.66
N GLU A 113 1.43 11.94 -1.50
CA GLU A 113 2.67 12.74 -1.38
C GLU A 113 3.39 12.39 -0.07
N LEU A 114 4.71 12.19 -0.11
CA LEU A 114 5.48 11.84 1.08
C LEU A 114 5.70 13.04 2.01
N ASN A 115 4.66 13.48 2.68
CA ASN A 115 4.69 14.45 3.77
C ASN A 115 3.94 13.92 4.99
N TRP A 116 4.20 14.51 6.16
CA TRP A 116 3.62 14.04 7.42
C TRP A 116 2.09 14.04 7.36
N GLU A 117 1.44 15.11 6.89
CA GLU A 117 -0.02 15.19 6.90
C GLU A 117 -0.67 14.08 6.06
N SER A 118 -0.11 13.80 4.89
CA SER A 118 -0.61 12.76 3.99
C SER A 118 -0.35 11.37 4.55
N PHE A 119 0.85 11.13 5.10
CA PHE A 119 1.20 9.87 5.74
C PHE A 119 0.35 9.62 6.99
N ASP A 120 0.13 10.64 7.82
CA ASP A 120 -0.64 10.55 9.05
C ASP A 120 -2.11 10.21 8.77
N ARG A 121 -2.70 10.89 7.79
CA ARG A 121 -4.04 10.57 7.29
C ARG A 121 -4.11 9.14 6.75
N PHE A 122 -3.10 8.73 5.99
CA PHE A 122 -3.01 7.39 5.43
C PHE A 122 -2.95 6.33 6.54
N GLN A 123 -2.02 6.44 7.49
CA GLN A 123 -1.87 5.49 8.59
C GLN A 123 -3.10 5.48 9.52
N SER A 124 -3.77 6.61 9.72
CA SER A 124 -4.97 6.68 10.57
C SER A 124 -6.22 6.08 9.91
N SER A 125 -6.26 6.06 8.58
CA SER A 125 -7.42 5.58 7.80
C SER A 125 -7.46 4.06 7.61
N THR A 126 -6.41 3.37 8.07
CA THR A 126 -6.10 2.04 7.57
C THR A 126 -6.06 1.00 8.69
N ASP A 127 -6.87 -0.06 8.56
CA ASP A 127 -6.90 -1.19 9.49
C ASP A 127 -5.71 -2.15 9.26
N ILE A 128 -4.57 -1.65 8.80
CA ILE A 128 -3.58 -2.46 8.10
C ILE A 128 -2.52 -3.10 8.99
N LEU A 129 -2.39 -4.42 8.82
CA LEU A 129 -1.46 -5.31 9.50
C LEU A 129 -0.08 -5.37 8.85
N PHE A 130 0.03 -5.10 7.54
CA PHE A 130 1.26 -5.23 6.74
C PHE A 130 1.23 -4.23 5.58
N LEU A 131 2.32 -3.53 5.33
CA LEU A 131 2.38 -2.44 4.36
C LEU A 131 3.77 -2.36 3.75
N TYR A 132 3.84 -2.12 2.45
CA TYR A 132 5.00 -1.57 1.77
C TYR A 132 4.72 -0.16 1.26
N VAL A 133 5.63 0.78 1.50
CA VAL A 133 5.64 2.11 0.88
C VAL A 133 6.92 2.26 0.08
N VAL A 134 6.80 2.65 -1.20
CA VAL A 134 7.93 2.77 -2.11
C VAL A 134 7.82 3.98 -3.03
N PRO A 135 8.96 4.60 -3.42
CA PRO A 135 9.01 5.57 -4.47
C PRO A 135 8.93 4.87 -5.84
N LYS A 136 8.58 5.63 -6.88
CA LYS A 136 8.47 5.10 -8.25
C LYS A 136 9.76 4.45 -8.78
N ASN A 137 10.92 4.93 -8.34
CA ASN A 137 12.22 4.45 -8.79
C ASN A 137 12.78 3.30 -7.94
N LEU A 138 12.08 2.89 -6.87
CA LEU A 138 12.52 1.89 -5.90
C LEU A 138 13.92 2.16 -5.33
N SER A 139 14.23 3.44 -5.08
CA SER A 139 15.50 3.86 -4.45
C SER A 139 15.57 3.54 -2.95
N TRP A 140 14.41 3.43 -2.31
CA TRP A 140 14.21 2.98 -0.94
C TRP A 140 12.89 2.21 -0.86
N PHE A 141 12.64 1.53 0.25
CA PHE A 141 11.31 1.04 0.61
C PHE A 141 11.15 1.05 2.13
N PHE A 142 9.92 1.29 2.54
CA PHE A 142 9.49 1.20 3.92
C PHE A 142 8.52 0.03 4.03
N TYR A 143 8.71 -0.78 5.06
CA TYR A 143 7.80 -1.84 5.42
C TYR A 143 7.37 -1.64 6.86
N ALA A 144 6.10 -1.88 7.13
CA ALA A 144 5.62 -1.93 8.49
C ALA A 144 4.58 -3.01 8.65
N ASN A 145 4.54 -3.58 9.84
CA ASN A 145 3.47 -4.44 10.27
C ASN A 145 2.84 -3.91 11.57
N ARG A 146 2.06 -4.74 12.27
CA ARG A 146 1.40 -4.36 13.52
C ARG A 146 2.39 -4.00 14.65
N ASP A 147 3.57 -4.60 14.64
CA ASP A 147 4.46 -4.59 15.80
C ASP A 147 5.70 -3.72 15.58
N TRP A 148 6.19 -3.63 14.34
CA TRP A 148 7.43 -2.95 14.02
C TRP A 148 7.49 -2.48 12.56
N TRP A 149 8.51 -1.67 12.25
CA TRP A 149 8.79 -1.20 10.91
C TRP A 149 10.27 -1.32 10.55
N GLN A 150 10.53 -1.34 9.24
CA GLN A 150 11.84 -1.38 8.62
C GLN A 150 11.88 -0.40 7.45
N PHE A 151 13.01 0.30 7.32
CA PHE A 151 13.30 1.18 6.21
C PHE A 151 14.62 0.75 5.59
N ALA A 152 14.60 0.47 4.30
CA ALA A 152 15.78 0.10 3.54
C ALA A 152 16.01 1.13 2.45
N LYS A 153 17.25 1.61 2.33
CA LYS A 153 17.69 2.46 1.23
C LYS A 153 18.97 1.92 0.62
N ARG A 154 19.15 2.15 -0.68
CA ARG A 154 20.44 1.85 -1.33
C ARG A 154 21.53 2.76 -0.74
N ASN A 155 22.74 2.22 -0.61
CA ASN A 155 23.94 3.01 -0.35
C ASN A 155 24.28 3.94 -1.51
#